data_AF-A0A7K6B477-F1
#
_entry.id   AF-A0A7K6B477-F1
#
_cell.length_a   1.000
_cell.length_b   1.000
_cell.length_c   1.000
_cell.angle_alpha   90.00
_cell.angle_beta   90.00
_cell.angle_gamma   90.00
#
_symmetry.space_group_name_H-M   'P 1'
#
loop_
_entity.id
_entity.type
_entity.pdbx_description
1 polymer ?
#
loop_
_entity_poly.entity_id
_entity_poly.type
_entity_poly.pdbx_seq_one_letter_code
_entity_poly.pdbx_strand_id
1 'polypeptide(L)'
;MALSDLLYPDNPKRRQELIQLHQELFDCMSTNFRATNELTQVLNEHLGCTITNIQMRKSSTVRENCDIIIQAIHEIQHQIQKIDSDMKEKLEPVLYQKLYDIKEPELEKIAIAHKVFSIVLGEATSTAGMIAIKLLGSNLITFTVSKLVSLLAQIGASVLGGISITVLGLGIEMILHAILGAVERNQLLSAVRSYEKHLDEFKVASEKYQHAIHEVTSLVRQQVQ
;
A
#
# COMPACT_ATOMS: atom_id res chain seq x y z
N MET A 1 40.15 -10.82 -2.56
CA MET A 1 39.55 -10.36 -3.84
C MET A 1 39.27 -11.60 -4.68
N ALA A 2 38.04 -11.82 -5.15
CA ALA A 2 37.72 -13.01 -5.93
C ALA A 2 38.27 -12.89 -7.36
N LEU A 3 38.68 -14.01 -7.97
CA LEU A 3 39.21 -14.03 -9.36
C LEU A 3 38.19 -13.48 -10.37
N SER A 4 36.91 -13.67 -10.11
CA SER A 4 35.82 -13.08 -10.91
C SER A 4 35.81 -11.56 -10.86
N ASP A 5 36.11 -10.94 -9.72
CA ASP A 5 36.12 -9.48 -9.59
C ASP A 5 37.32 -8.87 -10.30
N LEU A 6 38.42 -9.62 -10.45
CA LEU A 6 39.56 -9.21 -11.27
C LEU A 6 39.22 -9.23 -12.77
N LEU A 7 38.44 -10.23 -13.21
CA LEU A 7 37.99 -10.36 -14.60
C LEU A 7 36.81 -9.45 -14.95
N TYR A 8 36.02 -9.04 -13.94
CA TYR A 8 34.83 -8.20 -14.07
C TYR A 8 34.81 -7.13 -12.96
N PRO A 9 35.67 -6.08 -13.07
CA PRO A 9 35.91 -5.11 -11.99
C PRO A 9 34.69 -4.27 -11.61
N ASP A 10 33.70 -4.17 -12.49
CA ASP A 10 32.45 -3.45 -12.23
C ASP A 10 31.43 -4.27 -11.43
N ASN A 11 31.55 -5.60 -11.35
CA ASN A 11 30.55 -6.45 -10.69
C ASN A 11 30.38 -6.11 -9.20
N PRO A 12 31.46 -5.90 -8.41
CA PRO A 12 31.32 -5.42 -7.03
C PRO A 12 30.49 -4.15 -6.89
N LYS A 13 30.68 -3.18 -7.79
CA LYS A 13 29.91 -1.93 -7.80
C LYS A 13 28.42 -2.20 -8.09
N ARG A 14 28.12 -3.03 -9.09
CA ARG A 14 26.74 -3.40 -9.45
C ARG A 14 26.03 -4.21 -8.34
N ARG A 15 26.78 -5.06 -7.61
CA ARG A 15 26.25 -5.75 -6.42
C ARG A 15 25.86 -4.74 -5.34
N GLN A 16 26.72 -3.77 -5.05
CA GLN A 16 26.44 -2.72 -4.07
C GLN A 16 25.21 -1.88 -4.46
N GLU A 17 25.11 -1.52 -5.74
CA GLU A 17 23.97 -0.78 -6.29
C GLU A 17 22.66 -1.57 -6.16
N LEU A 18 22.70 -2.87 -6.47
CA LEU A 18 21.55 -3.75 -6.31
C LEU A 18 21.11 -3.88 -4.85
N ILE A 19 22.06 -3.98 -3.92
CA ILE A 19 21.79 -3.99 -2.47
C ILE A 19 21.10 -2.69 -2.06
N GLN A 20 21.61 -1.55 -2.51
CA GLN A 20 21.02 -0.25 -2.20
C GLN A 20 19.59 -0.14 -2.73
N LEU A 21 19.35 -0.47 -4.00
CA LEU A 21 18.03 -0.39 -4.61
C LEU A 21 17.00 -1.31 -3.93
N HIS A 22 17.42 -2.48 -3.49
CA HIS A 22 16.57 -3.37 -2.72
C HIS A 22 16.26 -2.83 -1.33
N GLN A 23 17.25 -2.25 -0.64
CA GLN A 23 17.05 -1.61 0.65
C GLN A 23 16.02 -0.49 0.53
N GLU A 24 16.14 0.36 -0.51
CA GLU A 24 15.20 1.44 -0.79
C GLU A 24 13.79 0.93 -1.09
N LEU A 25 13.66 -0.18 -1.82
CA LEU A 25 12.36 -0.84 -2.03
C LEU A 25 11.76 -1.30 -0.69
N PHE A 26 12.55 -1.96 0.15
CA PHE A 26 12.10 -2.48 1.44
C PHE A 26 11.70 -1.36 2.41
N ASP A 27 12.46 -0.27 2.45
CA ASP A 27 12.14 0.90 3.25
C ASP A 27 10.82 1.52 2.78
N CYS A 28 10.64 1.65 1.47
CA CYS A 28 9.38 2.14 0.89
C CYS A 28 8.19 1.21 1.23
N MET A 29 8.36 -0.11 1.10
CA MET A 29 7.33 -1.08 1.51
C MET A 29 7.01 -0.96 3.00
N SER A 30 8.02 -0.87 3.86
CA SER A 30 7.87 -0.71 5.31
C SER A 30 7.02 0.52 5.66
N THR A 31 7.23 1.65 4.96
CA THR A 31 6.39 2.84 5.13
C THR A 31 4.94 2.62 4.73
N ASN A 32 4.68 1.84 3.66
CA ASN A 32 3.32 1.49 3.26
C ASN A 32 2.64 0.56 4.27
N PHE A 33 3.33 -0.46 4.78
CA PHE A 33 2.81 -1.35 5.83
C PHE A 33 2.38 -0.55 7.06
N ARG A 34 3.20 0.42 7.49
CA ARG A 34 2.85 1.30 8.61
C ARG A 34 1.60 2.12 8.31
N ALA A 35 1.52 2.76 7.14
CA ALA A 35 0.35 3.53 6.75
C ALA A 35 -0.92 2.66 6.67
N THR A 36 -0.83 1.45 6.11
CA THR A 36 -1.95 0.50 6.07
C THR A 36 -2.44 0.14 7.48
N ASN A 37 -1.52 -0.06 8.44
CA ASN A 37 -1.88 -0.31 9.84
C ASN A 37 -2.48 0.91 10.53
N GLU A 38 -1.99 2.11 10.25
CA GLU A 38 -2.57 3.36 10.76
C GLU A 38 -4.02 3.53 10.29
N LEU A 39 -4.29 3.25 9.00
CA LEU A 39 -5.66 3.25 8.48
C LEU A 39 -6.50 2.14 9.14
N THR A 40 -5.96 0.92 9.23
CA THR A 40 -6.62 -0.22 9.88
C THR A 40 -7.06 0.10 11.30
N GLN A 41 -6.18 0.73 12.08
CA GLN A 41 -6.49 1.15 13.45
C GLN A 41 -7.67 2.12 13.47
N VAL A 42 -7.66 3.16 12.63
CA VAL A 42 -8.75 4.15 12.55
C VAL A 42 -10.07 3.48 12.14
N LEU A 43 -10.04 2.55 11.18
CA LEU A 43 -11.24 1.81 10.75
C LEU A 43 -11.80 0.94 11.87
N ASN A 44 -10.94 0.22 12.59
CA ASN A 44 -11.35 -0.64 13.68
C ASN A 44 -11.92 0.18 14.86
N GLU A 45 -11.26 1.27 15.23
CA GLU A 45 -11.64 2.12 16.37
C GLU A 45 -12.92 2.92 16.11
N HIS A 46 -13.07 3.50 14.91
CA HIS A 46 -14.15 4.46 14.66
C HIS A 46 -15.29 3.91 13.82
N LEU A 47 -15.04 2.90 12.97
CA LEU A 47 -16.05 2.31 12.09
C LEU A 47 -16.41 0.87 12.49
N GLY A 48 -15.91 0.38 13.63
CA GLY A 48 -16.20 -0.95 14.14
C GLY A 48 -15.74 -2.09 13.23
N CYS A 49 -14.75 -1.83 12.36
CA CYS A 49 -14.16 -2.85 11.52
C CYS A 49 -13.35 -3.87 12.34
N THR A 50 -13.09 -5.04 11.74
CA THR A 50 -12.29 -6.11 12.36
C THR A 50 -11.17 -6.55 11.41
N ILE A 51 -10.32 -5.59 11.06
CA ILE A 51 -9.18 -5.81 10.15
C ILE A 51 -7.94 -6.10 10.97
N THR A 52 -7.18 -7.13 10.60
CA THR A 52 -5.95 -7.50 11.30
C THR A 52 -4.78 -6.64 10.82
N ASN A 53 -4.00 -6.09 11.76
CA ASN A 53 -2.75 -5.40 11.44
C ASN A 53 -1.76 -6.35 10.76
N ILE A 54 -1.06 -5.85 9.74
CA ILE A 54 -0.05 -6.60 9.01
C ILE A 54 1.36 -6.28 9.50
N GLN A 55 2.27 -7.22 9.30
CA GLN A 55 3.69 -7.02 9.61
C GLN A 55 4.54 -7.42 8.40
N MET A 56 5.43 -6.52 8.02
CA MET A 56 6.43 -6.80 7.00
C MET A 56 7.41 -7.84 7.53
N ARG A 57 7.64 -8.89 6.75
CA ARG A 57 8.55 -9.99 7.09
C ARG A 57 9.88 -9.76 6.39
N LYS A 58 10.87 -9.25 7.12
CA LYS A 58 12.20 -8.91 6.58
C LYS A 58 12.95 -10.12 5.99
N SER A 59 12.69 -11.31 6.51
CA SER A 59 13.27 -12.57 6.02
C SER A 59 12.48 -13.20 4.86
N SER A 60 11.32 -12.65 4.52
CA SER A 60 10.49 -13.11 3.40
C SER A 60 10.89 -12.42 2.11
N THR A 61 10.48 -13.01 1.00
CA THR A 61 10.68 -12.49 -0.35
C THR A 61 9.91 -11.17 -0.54
N VAL A 62 10.32 -10.38 -1.55
CA VAL A 62 9.58 -9.18 -1.97
C VAL A 62 8.13 -9.54 -2.31
N ARG A 63 7.93 -10.63 -3.05
CA ARG A 63 6.60 -11.09 -3.45
C ARG A 63 5.71 -11.38 -2.26
N GLU A 64 6.19 -12.15 -1.29
CA GLU A 64 5.38 -12.47 -0.09
C GLU A 64 4.98 -11.20 0.65
N ASN A 65 5.89 -10.22 0.77
CA ASN A 65 5.56 -8.94 1.37
C ASN A 65 4.56 -8.13 0.52
N CYS A 66 4.65 -8.18 -0.81
CA CYS A 66 3.65 -7.59 -1.70
C CYS A 66 2.27 -8.24 -1.50
N ASP A 67 2.21 -9.57 -1.46
CA ASP A 67 0.97 -10.32 -1.32
C ASP A 67 0.29 -10.01 0.03
N ILE A 68 1.06 -9.90 1.12
CA ILE A 68 0.55 -9.51 2.45
C ILE A 68 -0.14 -8.14 2.41
N ILE A 69 0.53 -7.12 1.87
CA ILE A 69 -0.02 -5.76 1.86
C ILE A 69 -1.19 -5.64 0.86
N ILE A 70 -1.13 -6.31 -0.30
CA ILE A 70 -2.23 -6.34 -1.26
C ILE A 70 -3.48 -6.95 -0.61
N GLN A 71 -3.31 -8.07 0.12
CA GLN A 71 -4.43 -8.73 0.80
C GLN A 71 -5.07 -7.81 1.86
N ALA A 72 -4.26 -7.12 2.66
CA ALA A 72 -4.77 -6.17 3.65
C ALA A 72 -5.49 -4.99 3.00
N ILE A 73 -4.97 -4.46 1.89
CA ILE A 73 -5.62 -3.40 1.13
C ILE A 73 -6.97 -3.87 0.59
N HIS A 74 -7.06 -5.09 0.04
CA HIS A 74 -8.34 -5.62 -0.43
C HIS A 74 -9.34 -5.82 0.71
N GLU A 75 -8.89 -6.27 1.89
CA GLU A 75 -9.76 -6.37 3.07
C GLU A 75 -10.30 -5.00 3.49
N ILE A 76 -9.44 -3.97 3.54
CA ILE A 76 -9.86 -2.59 3.80
C ILE A 76 -10.89 -2.12 2.77
N GLN A 77 -10.65 -2.35 1.47
CA GLN A 77 -11.59 -1.97 0.42
C GLN A 77 -12.94 -2.68 0.58
N HIS A 78 -12.92 -3.98 0.93
CA HIS A 78 -14.12 -4.75 1.17
C HIS A 78 -14.93 -4.22 2.36
N GLN A 79 -14.27 -3.87 3.48
CA GLN A 79 -14.94 -3.26 4.63
C GLN A 79 -15.54 -1.89 4.29
N ILE A 80 -14.84 -1.06 3.52
CA ILE A 80 -15.36 0.24 3.05
C ILE A 80 -16.59 0.04 2.15
N GLN A 81 -16.55 -0.92 1.23
CA GLN A 81 -17.69 -1.24 0.36
C GLN A 81 -18.90 -1.74 1.14
N LYS A 82 -18.67 -2.56 2.17
CA LYS A 82 -19.73 -3.01 3.07
C LYS A 82 -20.39 -1.83 3.77
N ILE A 83 -19.58 -0.89 4.28
CA ILE A 83 -20.07 0.34 4.91
C ILE A 83 -20.92 1.16 3.93
N ASP A 84 -20.45 1.35 2.69
CA ASP A 84 -21.22 2.05 1.66
C ASP A 84 -22.57 1.36 1.37
N SER A 85 -22.55 0.03 1.27
CA SER A 85 -23.76 -0.77 1.06
C SER A 85 -24.73 -0.66 2.23
N ASP A 86 -24.24 -0.76 3.47
CA ASP A 86 -25.06 -0.61 4.69
C ASP A 86 -25.66 0.79 4.76
N MET A 87 -24.91 1.82 4.34
CA MET A 87 -25.41 3.18 4.23
C MET A 87 -26.50 3.32 3.18
N LYS A 88 -26.32 2.70 2.01
CA LYS A 88 -27.32 2.70 0.94
C LYS A 88 -28.61 1.99 1.33
N GLU A 89 -28.52 0.90 2.10
CA GLU A 89 -29.69 0.15 2.55
C GLU A 89 -30.47 0.89 3.65
N LYS A 90 -29.77 1.52 4.58
CA LYS A 90 -30.40 2.16 5.75
C LYS A 90 -30.80 3.62 5.54
N LEU A 91 -30.26 4.29 4.52
CA LEU A 91 -30.65 5.65 4.17
C LEU A 91 -31.81 5.66 3.18
N GLU A 92 -32.67 6.65 3.36
CA GLU A 92 -33.60 7.04 2.30
C GLU A 92 -32.81 7.40 1.04
N PRO A 93 -33.27 7.00 -0.17
CA PRO A 93 -32.52 7.21 -1.41
C PRO A 93 -32.07 8.66 -1.64
N VAL A 94 -32.90 9.63 -1.22
CA VAL A 94 -32.60 11.07 -1.32
C VAL A 94 -31.43 11.48 -0.42
N LEU A 95 -31.36 10.93 0.81
CA LEU A 95 -30.28 11.22 1.75
C LEU A 95 -28.98 10.54 1.31
N TYR A 96 -29.05 9.33 0.78
CA TYR A 96 -27.89 8.65 0.21
C TYR A 96 -27.32 9.44 -0.97
N GLN A 97 -28.19 9.96 -1.85
CA GLN A 97 -27.76 10.77 -2.99
C GLN A 97 -27.06 12.07 -2.57
N LYS A 98 -27.50 12.71 -1.47
CA LYS A 98 -26.86 13.92 -0.91
C LYS A 98 -25.43 13.68 -0.43
N LEU A 99 -25.08 12.46 -0.01
CA LEU A 99 -23.70 12.13 0.40
C LEU A 99 -22.70 12.35 -0.75
N TYR A 100 -23.14 12.05 -1.97
CA TYR A 100 -22.30 12.10 -3.17
C TYR A 100 -22.49 13.39 -3.99
N ASP A 101 -23.49 14.22 -3.68
CA ASP A 101 -23.70 15.49 -4.39
C ASP A 101 -22.62 16.51 -4.01
N ILE A 102 -21.85 16.96 -5.01
CA ILE A 102 -20.77 17.95 -4.85
C ILE A 102 -21.30 19.29 -4.29
N LYS A 103 -22.58 19.61 -4.52
CA LYS A 103 -23.19 20.87 -4.07
C LYS A 103 -23.55 20.87 -2.59
N GLU A 104 -23.64 19.70 -1.97
CA GLU A 104 -24.04 19.59 -0.56
C GLU A 104 -22.88 19.93 0.39
N PRO A 105 -23.10 20.74 1.44
CA PRO A 105 -22.06 21.09 2.40
C PRO A 105 -21.47 19.86 3.09
N GLU A 106 -20.15 19.86 3.31
CA GLU A 106 -19.44 18.74 3.94
C GLU A 106 -20.01 18.42 5.34
N LEU A 107 -20.37 19.43 6.13
CA LEU A 107 -21.00 19.25 7.44
C LEU A 107 -22.35 18.52 7.36
N GLU A 108 -23.16 18.77 6.34
CA GLU A 108 -24.43 18.07 6.15
C GLU A 108 -24.19 16.60 5.78
N LYS A 109 -23.20 16.33 4.93
CA LYS A 109 -22.78 14.97 4.59
C LYS A 109 -22.31 14.21 5.84
N ILE A 110 -21.49 14.85 6.67
CA ILE A 110 -21.01 14.28 7.94
C ILE A 110 -22.18 13.97 8.87
N ALA A 111 -23.16 14.86 8.99
CA ALA A 111 -24.34 14.63 9.82
C ALA A 111 -25.19 13.45 9.32
N ILE A 112 -25.39 13.34 8.00
CA ILE A 112 -26.09 12.20 7.39
C ILE A 112 -25.32 10.90 7.67
N ALA A 113 -24.02 10.88 7.44
CA ALA A 113 -23.19 9.70 7.70
C ALA A 113 -23.21 9.30 9.18
N HIS A 114 -23.00 10.26 10.08
CA HIS A 114 -23.05 10.06 11.52
C HIS A 114 -24.35 9.38 11.95
N LYS A 115 -25.51 9.89 11.48
CA LYS A 115 -26.82 9.32 11.80
C LYS A 115 -26.91 7.83 11.43
N VAL A 116 -26.32 7.43 10.31
CA VAL A 116 -26.32 6.03 9.87
C VAL A 116 -25.38 5.18 10.70
N PHE A 117 -24.17 5.66 10.99
CA PHE A 117 -23.27 4.93 11.88
C PHE A 117 -23.88 4.77 13.26
N SER A 118 -24.65 5.76 13.73
CA SER A 118 -25.37 5.61 14.99
C SER A 118 -26.43 4.49 14.94
N ILE A 119 -27.00 4.22 13.77
CA ILE A 119 -27.99 3.14 13.56
C ILE A 119 -27.29 1.78 13.33
N VAL A 120 -26.13 1.76 12.69
CA VAL A 120 -25.39 0.52 12.34
C VAL A 120 -24.54 0.02 13.51
N LEU A 121 -23.82 0.92 14.17
CA LEU A 121 -22.77 0.60 15.15
C LEU A 121 -23.18 0.95 16.60
N GLY A 122 -24.35 1.56 16.84
CA GLY A 122 -24.76 2.02 18.17
C GLY A 122 -24.36 3.46 18.44
N GLU A 123 -23.88 3.85 19.62
CA GLU A 123 -23.41 5.23 19.85
C GLU A 123 -22.12 5.54 19.05
N ALA A 124 -22.28 5.91 17.77
CA ALA A 124 -21.19 6.37 16.94
C ALA A 124 -20.84 7.84 17.26
N THR A 125 -19.57 8.21 17.11
CA THR A 125 -19.08 9.58 17.31
C THR A 125 -19.09 10.37 16.00
N SER A 126 -19.14 11.70 16.08
CA SER A 126 -19.03 12.57 14.90
C SER A 126 -17.77 12.29 14.07
N THR A 127 -16.69 11.83 14.71
CA THR A 127 -15.46 11.35 14.10
C THR A 127 -15.71 10.22 13.09
N ALA A 128 -16.54 9.23 13.44
CA ALA A 128 -16.90 8.12 12.55
C ALA A 128 -17.57 8.62 11.26
N GLY A 129 -18.49 9.58 11.38
CA GLY A 129 -19.15 10.22 10.24
C GLY A 129 -18.15 10.93 9.31
N MET A 130 -17.19 11.67 9.87
CA MET A 130 -16.15 12.35 9.07
C MET A 130 -15.25 11.38 8.32
N ILE A 131 -14.76 10.35 9.01
CA ILE A 131 -13.89 9.32 8.40
C ILE A 131 -14.63 8.66 7.24
N ALA A 132 -15.89 8.27 7.42
CA ALA A 132 -16.66 7.62 6.39
C ALA A 132 -16.89 8.52 5.17
N ILE A 133 -17.26 9.79 5.35
CA ILE A 133 -17.39 10.74 4.23
C ILE A 133 -16.07 10.88 3.47
N LYS A 134 -14.94 10.99 4.17
CA LYS A 134 -13.63 11.11 3.52
C LYS A 134 -13.27 9.84 2.76
N LEU A 135 -13.57 8.65 3.28
CA LEU A 135 -13.30 7.37 2.61
C LEU A 135 -14.20 7.15 1.38
N LEU A 136 -15.49 7.46 1.49
CA LEU A 136 -16.47 7.23 0.44
C LEU A 136 -16.41 8.30 -0.66
N GLY A 137 -16.19 9.56 -0.27
CA GLY A 137 -16.13 10.69 -1.20
C GLY A 137 -14.79 10.86 -1.91
N SER A 138 -13.71 10.23 -1.40
CA SER A 138 -12.38 10.40 -1.97
C SER A 138 -12.10 9.39 -3.10
N ASN A 139 -12.44 9.80 -4.32
CA ASN A 139 -11.93 9.16 -5.54
C ASN A 139 -10.39 9.05 -5.56
N LEU A 140 -9.71 9.95 -4.84
CA LEU A 140 -8.25 9.95 -4.71
C LEU A 140 -7.75 8.74 -3.90
N ILE A 141 -8.44 8.32 -2.85
CA ILE A 141 -8.08 7.11 -2.10
C ILE A 141 -8.23 5.89 -2.99
N THR A 142 -9.38 5.73 -3.65
CA THR A 142 -9.64 4.58 -4.55
C THR A 142 -8.62 4.49 -5.68
N PHE A 143 -8.32 5.62 -6.34
CA PHE A 143 -7.33 5.66 -7.41
C PHE A 143 -5.92 5.34 -6.93
N THR A 144 -5.50 5.96 -5.82
CA THR A 144 -4.15 5.80 -5.29
C THR A 144 -3.91 4.39 -4.76
N VAL A 145 -4.90 3.82 -4.07
CA VAL A 145 -4.89 2.43 -3.61
C VAL A 145 -4.76 1.46 -4.79
N SER A 146 -5.58 1.64 -5.84
CA SER A 146 -5.54 0.77 -7.02
C SER A 146 -4.20 0.85 -7.76
N LYS A 147 -3.62 2.05 -7.88
CA LYS A 147 -2.29 2.24 -8.48
C LYS A 147 -1.20 1.55 -7.65
N LEU A 148 -1.25 1.67 -6.31
CA LEU A 148 -0.29 0.99 -5.45
C LEU A 148 -0.41 -0.53 -5.55
N VAL A 149 -1.64 -1.08 -5.49
CA VAL A 149 -1.89 -2.53 -5.65
C VAL A 149 -1.37 -3.03 -7.00
N SER A 150 -1.63 -2.28 -8.09
CA SER A 150 -1.13 -2.63 -9.41
C SER A 150 0.40 -2.68 -9.47
N LEU A 151 1.09 -1.69 -8.88
CA LEU A 151 2.54 -1.67 -8.84
C LEU A 151 3.12 -2.76 -7.94
N LEU A 152 2.53 -3.02 -6.78
CA LEU A 152 2.92 -4.14 -5.90
C LEU A 152 2.74 -5.48 -6.61
N ALA A 153 1.66 -5.65 -7.37
CA ALA A 153 1.42 -6.84 -8.17
C ALA A 153 2.44 -6.96 -9.31
N GLN A 154 2.79 -5.87 -9.99
CA GLN A 154 3.84 -5.85 -11.02
C GLN A 154 5.23 -6.17 -10.43
N ILE A 155 5.56 -5.61 -9.27
CA ILE A 155 6.80 -5.92 -8.54
C ILE A 155 6.78 -7.39 -8.12
N GLY A 156 5.70 -7.88 -7.52
CA GLY A 156 5.54 -9.29 -7.13
C GLY A 156 5.51 -10.27 -8.31
N ALA A 157 5.03 -9.86 -9.49
CA ALA A 157 4.94 -10.70 -10.70
C ALA A 157 6.22 -10.65 -11.55
N SER A 158 6.90 -9.51 -11.63
CA SER A 158 8.23 -9.38 -12.26
C SER A 158 9.27 -10.28 -11.57
N VAL A 159 8.98 -10.67 -10.32
CA VAL A 159 9.73 -11.66 -9.56
C VAL A 159 9.53 -13.12 -10.06
N LEU A 160 8.50 -13.43 -10.89
CA LEU A 160 8.25 -14.79 -11.41
C LEU A 160 8.03 -14.94 -12.93
N GLY A 161 7.88 -13.86 -13.69
CA GLY A 161 7.54 -13.96 -15.11
C GLY A 161 8.56 -13.31 -16.05
N GLY A 162 9.67 -13.98 -16.38
CA GLY A 162 10.49 -13.58 -17.53
C GLY A 162 11.99 -13.81 -17.41
N ILE A 163 12.41 -15.06 -17.64
CA ILE A 163 13.69 -15.52 -18.21
C ILE A 163 14.97 -14.77 -17.73
N SER A 164 15.71 -15.46 -16.86
CA SER A 164 17.10 -15.23 -16.37
C SER A 164 17.32 -14.48 -15.04
N ILE A 165 16.27 -14.06 -14.34
CA ILE A 165 16.39 -13.36 -13.04
C ILE A 165 15.74 -14.22 -11.95
N THR A 166 16.41 -15.31 -11.58
CA THR A 166 16.17 -16.14 -10.37
C THR A 166 16.47 -15.36 -9.07
N VAL A 167 16.35 -14.04 -9.09
CA VAL A 167 17.18 -13.11 -8.32
C VAL A 167 16.30 -12.22 -7.43
N LEU A 168 15.05 -11.92 -7.82
CA LEU A 168 14.15 -11.10 -7.00
C LEU A 168 13.26 -11.91 -6.04
N GLY A 169 13.09 -13.21 -6.30
CA GLY A 169 12.23 -14.11 -5.52
C GLY A 169 12.99 -15.00 -4.55
N LEU A 170 14.32 -14.96 -4.58
CA LEU A 170 15.18 -15.89 -3.83
C LEU A 170 16.09 -15.16 -2.82
N GLY A 171 15.83 -13.88 -2.56
CA GLY A 171 16.63 -13.06 -1.66
C GLY A 171 17.92 -12.56 -2.32
N ILE A 172 18.39 -11.39 -1.87
CA ILE A 172 19.63 -10.78 -2.37
C ILE A 172 20.84 -11.70 -2.25
N GLU A 173 20.88 -12.52 -1.19
CA GLU A 173 22.03 -13.36 -0.88
C GLU A 173 22.33 -14.38 -1.97
N MET A 174 21.31 -14.93 -2.63
CA MET A 174 21.51 -15.86 -3.73
C MET A 174 22.08 -15.20 -4.99
N ILE A 175 21.75 -13.93 -5.26
CA ILE A 175 22.31 -13.16 -6.37
C ILE A 175 23.81 -12.96 -6.17
N LEU A 176 24.19 -12.65 -4.93
CA LEU A 176 25.58 -12.37 -4.55
C LEU A 176 26.45 -13.64 -4.53
N HIS A 177 25.85 -14.81 -4.33
CA HIS A 177 26.58 -16.07 -4.15
C HIS A 177 26.51 -17.05 -5.33
N ALA A 178 25.46 -17.04 -6.16
CA ALA A 178 25.20 -18.12 -7.12
C ALA A 178 25.79 -17.89 -8.52
N ILE A 179 26.23 -16.68 -8.87
CA ILE A 179 26.63 -16.37 -10.25
C ILE A 179 28.03 -15.76 -10.25
N LEU A 180 29.03 -16.49 -10.75
CA LEU A 180 30.37 -15.95 -11.02
C LEU A 180 30.56 -15.67 -12.52
N GLY A 181 31.03 -14.47 -12.87
CA GLY A 181 31.63 -14.17 -14.17
C GLY A 181 30.73 -13.39 -15.16
N ALA A 182 30.81 -13.68 -16.46
CA ALA A 182 30.07 -12.93 -17.50
C ALA A 182 28.54 -13.02 -17.37
N VAL A 183 28.04 -14.17 -16.91
CA VAL A 183 26.60 -14.40 -16.66
C VAL A 183 26.12 -13.48 -15.54
N GLU A 184 26.96 -13.29 -14.51
CA GLU A 184 26.68 -12.40 -13.39
C GLU A 184 26.52 -10.96 -13.83
N ARG A 185 27.40 -10.48 -14.73
CA ARG A 185 27.35 -9.11 -15.24
C ARG A 185 25.99 -8.79 -15.88
N ASN A 186 25.50 -9.66 -16.76
CA ASN A 186 24.24 -9.43 -17.46
C ASN A 186 23.04 -9.52 -16.52
N GLN A 187 23.08 -10.44 -15.55
CA GLN A 187 22.02 -10.59 -14.55
C GLN A 187 21.99 -9.41 -13.56
N LEU A 188 23.14 -8.95 -13.06
CA LEU A 188 23.24 -7.76 -12.22
C LEU A 188 22.75 -6.52 -12.96
N LEU A 189 23.16 -6.32 -14.22
CA LEU A 189 22.72 -5.17 -15.01
C LEU A 189 21.21 -5.20 -15.27
N SER A 190 20.64 -6.37 -15.57
CA SER A 190 19.21 -6.51 -15.80
C SER A 190 18.41 -6.32 -14.50
N ALA A 191 18.91 -6.82 -13.38
CA ALA A 191 18.31 -6.63 -12.06
C ALA A 191 18.32 -5.16 -11.65
N VAL A 192 19.46 -4.45 -11.76
CA VAL A 192 19.57 -3.02 -11.46
C VAL A 192 18.56 -2.22 -12.28
N ARG A 193 18.52 -2.41 -13.61
CA ARG A 193 17.55 -1.71 -14.49
C ARG A 193 16.10 -2.00 -14.13
N SER A 194 15.79 -3.24 -13.74
CA SER A 194 14.45 -3.61 -13.30
C SER A 194 14.10 -2.88 -12.01
N TYR A 195 15.01 -2.83 -11.04
CA TYR A 195 14.83 -2.08 -9.80
C TYR A 195 14.61 -0.59 -10.06
N GLU A 196 15.50 0.06 -10.80
CA GLU A 196 15.40 1.49 -11.14
C GLU A 196 14.04 1.82 -11.74
N LYS A 197 13.61 1.04 -12.75
CA LYS A 197 12.33 1.25 -13.42
C LYS A 197 11.14 1.16 -12.47
N HIS A 198 11.07 0.12 -11.63
CA HIS A 198 9.90 -0.10 -10.79
C HIS A 198 9.93 0.75 -9.51
N LEU A 199 11.12 1.06 -8.98
CA LEU A 199 11.29 1.77 -7.72
C LEU A 199 10.83 3.22 -7.80
N ASP A 200 11.12 3.92 -8.90
CA ASP A 200 10.71 5.33 -9.07
C ASP A 200 9.19 5.46 -9.12
N GLU A 201 8.52 4.63 -9.93
CA GLU A 201 7.05 4.61 -9.98
C GLU A 201 6.44 4.19 -8.63
N PHE A 202 7.07 3.24 -7.95
CA PHE A 202 6.60 2.74 -6.66
C PHE A 202 6.75 3.77 -5.54
N LYS A 203 7.87 4.52 -5.48
CA LYS A 203 8.06 5.61 -4.51
C LYS A 203 6.97 6.66 -4.64
N VAL A 204 6.72 7.14 -5.86
CA VAL A 204 5.68 8.15 -6.11
C VAL A 204 4.28 7.64 -5.72
N ALA A 205 3.96 6.38 -6.03
CA ALA A 205 2.68 5.79 -5.64
C ALA A 205 2.57 5.61 -4.12
N SER A 206 3.66 5.23 -3.46
CA SER A 206 3.75 5.03 -2.01
C SER A 206 3.57 6.35 -1.25
N GLU A 207 4.21 7.42 -1.70
CA GLU A 207 4.03 8.76 -1.13
C GLU A 207 2.58 9.23 -1.24
N LYS A 208 1.96 9.08 -2.41
CA LYS A 208 0.55 9.43 -2.61
C LYS A 208 -0.35 8.58 -1.71
N TYR A 209 -0.07 7.29 -1.58
CA TYR A 209 -0.84 6.39 -0.72
C TYR A 209 -0.76 6.81 0.75
N GLN A 210 0.44 7.10 1.23
CA GLN A 210 0.67 7.60 2.58
C GLN A 210 -0.02 8.94 2.82
N HIS A 211 0.05 9.85 1.86
CA HIS A 211 -0.62 11.15 1.96
C HIS A 211 -2.14 10.98 2.05
N ALA A 212 -2.72 10.13 1.19
CA ALA A 212 -4.15 9.85 1.21
C ALA A 212 -4.62 9.24 2.54
N ILE A 213 -3.82 8.34 3.12
CA ILE A 213 -4.08 7.79 4.47
C ILE A 213 -3.92 8.85 5.56
N HIS A 214 -2.90 9.69 5.45
CA HIS A 214 -2.68 10.76 6.40
C HIS A 214 -3.85 11.76 6.43
N GLU A 215 -4.42 12.08 5.27
CA GLU A 215 -5.62 12.93 5.20
C GLU A 215 -6.81 12.34 5.96
N VAL A 216 -6.98 11.01 5.95
CA VAL A 216 -8.06 10.34 6.71
C VAL A 216 -7.73 10.29 8.20
N THR A 217 -6.51 9.89 8.54
CA THR A 217 -6.10 9.64 9.93
C THR A 217 -5.86 10.94 10.73
N SER A 218 -5.50 12.04 10.07
CA SER A 218 -5.34 13.35 10.71
C SER A 218 -6.66 13.93 11.24
N LEU A 219 -7.80 13.55 10.66
CA LEU A 219 -9.14 13.93 11.16
C LEU A 219 -9.39 13.44 12.58
N VAL A 220 -8.80 12.30 12.95
CA VAL A 220 -8.85 11.76 14.32
C VAL A 220 -7.93 12.55 15.25
N ARG A 221 -6.73 12.89 14.78
CA ARG A 221 -5.71 13.57 15.61
C ARG A 221 -6.09 15.01 15.96
N GLN A 222 -6.81 15.71 15.09
CA GLN A 222 -7.24 17.09 15.32
C GLN A 222 -8.32 17.24 16.41
N GLN A 223 -8.95 16.16 16.88
CA GLN A 223 -9.96 16.20 17.93
C GLN A 223 -9.41 15.89 19.34
N VAL A 224 -8.14 15.48 19.47
CA VAL A 224 -7.48 15.17 20.75
C VAL A 224 -6.71 16.39 21.31
N GLN A 225 -6.75 17.54 20.62
CA GLN A 225 -6.24 18.83 21.07
C GLN A 225 -7.38 19.79 21.38
#